data_AF-A0A7X8ZNQ4-F1
#
_entry.id   AF-A0A7X8ZNQ4-F1
#
_cell.length_a   1.000
_cell.length_b   1.000
_cell.length_c   1.000
_cell.angle_alpha   90.00
_cell.angle_beta   90.00
_cell.angle_gamma   90.00
#
_symmetry.space_group_name_H-M   'P 1'
#
loop_
_entity.id
_entity.type
_entity.pdbx_description
1 polymer ?
#
loop_
_entity_poly.entity_id
_entity_poly.type
_entity_poly.pdbx_seq_one_letter_code
_entity_poly.pdbx_strand_id
1 'polypeptide(L)'
;TFSAVLVNWIAEAAIGLNLPQAKVAFSPKAPVTKQMLKEAEAIVLKVTNSSVSLQLDDTNTTEGGVVVSSLDSKISYNNLISVRTRRFQREIKKIVQDYTCNKAE
;
A
#
# COMPACT_ATOMS: atom_id res chain seq x y z
N THR A 1 11.69 -2.80 10.02
CA THR A 1 10.61 -3.37 10.85
C THR A 1 9.32 -3.45 10.04
N PHE A 2 8.35 -4.27 10.44
CA PHE A 2 7.06 -4.43 9.76
C PHE A 2 6.30 -3.10 9.58
N SER A 3 6.36 -2.20 10.57
CA SER A 3 5.70 -0.89 10.52
C SER A 3 6.20 -0.01 9.36
N ALA A 4 7.50 -0.02 9.07
CA ALA A 4 8.06 0.75 7.95
C ALA A 4 7.54 0.27 6.58
N VAL A 5 7.28 -1.04 6.44
CA VAL A 5 6.71 -1.60 5.22
C VAL A 5 5.28 -1.08 5.01
N LEU A 6 4.45 -1.08 6.05
CA LEU A 6 3.10 -0.56 5.99
C LEU A 6 3.08 0.94 5.70
N VAL A 7 3.96 1.74 6.31
CA VAL A 7 4.11 3.17 6.02
C VAL A 7 4.36 3.40 4.52
N ASN A 8 5.29 2.66 3.92
CA ASN A 8 5.57 2.76 2.50
C ASN A 8 4.37 2.33 1.63
N TRP A 9 3.62 1.31 2.04
CA TRP A 9 2.43 0.86 1.29
C TRP A 9 1.27 1.84 1.38
N ILE A 10 1.13 2.54 2.50
CA ILE A 10 0.17 3.64 2.66
C ILE A 10 0.56 4.79 1.74
N ALA A 11 1.85 5.18 1.73
CA ALA A 11 2.34 6.25 0.87
C ALA A 11 2.16 5.92 -0.62
N GLU A 12 2.54 4.70 -1.05
CA GLU A 12 2.32 4.23 -2.43
C GLU A 12 0.84 4.33 -2.84
N ALA A 13 -0.05 3.86 -1.96
CA ALA A 13 -1.48 3.86 -2.23
C ALA A 13 -2.05 5.29 -2.27
N ALA A 14 -1.60 6.19 -1.39
CA ALA A 14 -1.99 7.60 -1.40
C ALA A 14 -1.51 8.32 -2.68
N ILE A 15 -0.27 8.07 -3.12
CA ILE A 15 0.25 8.58 -4.39
C ILE A 15 -0.58 8.07 -5.56
N GLY A 16 -0.87 6.77 -5.60
CA GLY A 16 -1.67 6.15 -6.66
C GLY A 16 -3.12 6.64 -6.70
N LEU A 17 -3.69 6.98 -5.54
CA LEU A 17 -5.05 7.53 -5.44
C LEU A 17 -5.11 9.02 -5.81
N ASN A 18 -4.04 9.78 -5.53
CA ASN A 18 -3.88 11.20 -5.88
C ASN A 18 -5.05 12.09 -5.45
N LEU A 19 -5.42 12.01 -4.16
CA LEU A 19 -6.45 12.85 -3.56
C LEU A 19 -5.88 13.67 -2.40
N PRO A 20 -6.44 14.86 -2.12
CA PRO A 20 -5.99 15.70 -1.00
C PRO A 20 -6.33 15.09 0.37
N GLN A 21 -7.34 14.23 0.44
CA GLN A 21 -7.76 13.55 1.66
C GLN A 21 -8.14 12.10 1.36
N ALA A 22 -7.74 11.19 2.24
CA ALA A 22 -8.08 9.78 2.12
C ALA A 22 -8.16 9.10 3.49
N LYS A 23 -8.86 7.97 3.53
CA LYS A 23 -8.98 7.12 4.71
C LYS A 23 -8.29 5.77 4.48
N VAL A 24 -7.71 5.22 5.53
CA VAL A 24 -6.84 4.04 5.47
C VAL A 24 -7.45 2.91 6.29
N ALA A 25 -7.90 1.87 5.59
CA ALA A 25 -8.39 0.63 6.15
C ALA A 25 -7.23 -0.37 6.32
N PHE A 26 -7.24 -1.13 7.41
CA PHE A 26 -6.17 -2.06 7.78
C PHE A 26 -6.73 -3.27 8.55
N SER A 27 -5.89 -4.29 8.71
CA SER A 27 -6.27 -5.47 9.49
C SER A 27 -6.00 -5.26 10.98
N PRO A 28 -6.91 -5.66 11.88
CA PRO A 28 -6.66 -5.62 13.33
C PRO A 28 -5.42 -6.40 13.77
N LYS A 29 -4.99 -7.41 13.00
CA LYS A 29 -3.77 -8.19 13.28
C LYS A 29 -2.48 -7.44 12.93
N ALA A 30 -2.59 -6.35 12.18
CA ALA A 30 -1.49 -5.51 11.69
C ALA A 30 -1.92 -4.03 11.79
N PRO A 31 -2.08 -3.51 13.02
CA PRO A 31 -2.69 -2.20 13.23
C PRO A 31 -1.87 -1.06 12.64
N VAL A 32 -2.56 -0.12 12.00
CA VAL A 32 -1.98 1.15 11.55
C VAL A 32 -2.19 2.20 12.63
N THR A 33 -1.12 2.92 12.98
CA THR A 33 -1.19 3.99 13.98
C THR A 33 -1.26 5.35 13.31
N LYS A 34 -1.73 6.38 14.05
CA LYS A 34 -1.70 7.77 13.57
C LYS A 34 -0.30 8.24 13.21
N GLN A 35 0.72 7.76 13.94
CA GLN A 35 2.12 8.08 13.65
C GLN A 35 2.56 7.55 12.27
N MET A 36 2.16 6.32 11.93
CA MET A 36 2.42 5.74 10.61
C MET A 36 1.74 6.54 9.48
N LEU A 37 0.54 7.08 9.73
CA LEU A 37 -0.12 7.97 8.77
C LEU A 37 0.71 9.25 8.54
N LYS A 38 1.21 9.89 9.59
CA LYS A 38 2.06 11.08 9.47
C LYS A 38 3.37 10.81 8.74
N GLU A 39 3.98 9.66 8.97
CA GLU A 39 5.17 9.24 8.24
C GLU A 39 4.86 9.02 6.74
N ALA A 40 3.72 8.41 6.43
CA ALA A 40 3.28 8.22 5.05
C ALA A 40 2.97 9.57 4.36
N GLU A 41 2.27 10.49 5.03
CA GLU A 41 2.02 11.86 4.53
C GLU A 41 3.33 12.58 4.21
N ALA A 42 4.36 12.45 5.08
CA ALA A 42 5.67 13.05 4.86
C ALA A 42 6.39 12.46 3.62
N ILE A 43 6.25 11.14 3.39
CA ILE A 43 6.78 10.48 2.18
C ILE A 43 6.07 11.00 0.93
N VAL A 44 4.73 11.10 0.97
CA VAL A 44 3.93 11.62 -0.15
C VAL A 44 4.36 13.04 -0.49
N LEU A 45 4.47 13.92 0.51
CA LEU A 45 4.93 15.30 0.32
C LEU A 45 6.33 15.34 -0.31
N LYS A 46 7.26 14.55 0.22
CA LYS A 46 8.64 14.50 -0.29
C LYS A 46 8.73 14.02 -1.74
N VAL A 47 7.89 13.05 -2.13
CA VAL A 47 7.95 12.42 -3.46
C VAL A 47 7.16 13.22 -4.51
N THR A 48 6.03 13.80 -4.12
CA THR A 48 5.08 14.42 -5.07
C THR A 48 5.01 15.94 -4.98
N ASN A 49 5.67 16.56 -4.00
CA ASN A 49 5.51 17.97 -3.64
C ASN A 49 4.07 18.39 -3.28
N SER A 50 3.18 17.42 -3.05
CA SER A 50 1.77 17.63 -2.73
C SER A 50 1.43 17.07 -1.36
N SER A 51 0.63 17.81 -0.58
CA SER A 51 0.17 17.35 0.73
C SER A 51 -1.08 16.49 0.61
N VAL A 52 -1.15 15.44 1.42
CA VAL A 52 -2.36 14.63 1.64
C VAL A 52 -2.67 14.58 3.13
N SER A 53 -3.96 14.56 3.49
CA SER A 53 -4.43 14.29 4.85
C SER A 53 -4.96 12.86 4.93
N LEU A 54 -4.31 12.03 5.73
CA LEU A 54 -4.70 10.64 5.94
C LEU A 54 -5.39 10.46 7.29
N GLN A 55 -6.47 9.69 7.30
CA GLN A 55 -7.17 9.30 8.52
C GLN A 55 -7.38 7.79 8.58
N LEU A 56 -7.56 7.27 9.80
CA LEU A 56 -7.92 5.86 9.96
C LEU A 56 -9.36 5.64 9.46
N ASP A 57 -9.58 4.51 8.83
CA ASP A 57 -10.91 3.99 8.52
C ASP A 57 -11.22 2.88 9.53
N ASP A 58 -12.42 2.92 10.12
CA ASP A 58 -12.90 1.87 11.03
C ASP A 58 -13.30 0.59 10.26
N THR A 59 -13.33 0.66 8.94
CA THR A 59 -13.56 -0.47 8.06
C THR A 59 -12.32 -1.37 8.06
N ASN A 60 -12.37 -2.47 8.82
CA ASN A 60 -11.27 -3.42 8.91
C ASN A 60 -11.10 -4.24 7.62
N THR A 61 -9.85 -4.54 7.28
CA THR A 61 -9.52 -5.51 6.21
C THR A 61 -9.37 -6.93 6.77
N THR A 62 -9.67 -7.92 5.94
CA THR A 62 -9.60 -9.34 6.32
C THR A 62 -8.19 -9.92 6.21
N GLU A 63 -7.29 -9.26 5.48
CA GLU A 63 -5.90 -9.68 5.28
C GLU A 63 -4.90 -8.53 5.48
N GLY A 64 -3.61 -8.88 5.52
CA GLY A 64 -2.53 -7.92 5.71
C GLY A 64 -2.33 -6.96 4.52
N GLY A 65 -1.79 -5.80 4.83
CA GLY A 65 -1.66 -4.66 3.91
C GLY A 65 -2.66 -3.56 4.25
N VAL A 66 -2.92 -2.67 3.30
CA VAL A 66 -3.82 -1.52 3.49
C VAL A 66 -4.69 -1.29 2.26
N VAL A 67 -5.86 -0.69 2.48
CA VAL A 67 -6.67 -0.10 1.43
C VAL A 67 -6.81 1.38 1.72
N VAL A 68 -6.43 2.23 0.76
CA VAL A 68 -6.57 3.68 0.87
C VAL A 68 -7.70 4.12 -0.03
N SER A 69 -8.69 4.81 0.52
CA SER A 69 -9.93 5.16 -0.16
C SER A 69 -10.23 6.64 -0.07
N SER A 70 -11.00 7.17 -1.02
CA SER A 70 -11.65 8.47 -0.85
C SER A 70 -12.56 8.45 0.38
N LEU A 71 -12.85 9.62 0.95
CA LEU A 71 -13.69 9.72 2.14
C LEU A 71 -15.09 9.13 1.92
N ASP A 72 -15.62 9.29 0.70
CA ASP A 72 -16.91 8.75 0.25
C ASP A 72 -16.84 7.28 -0.22
N SER A 73 -15.69 6.61 -0.10
CA SER A 73 -15.45 5.22 -0.51
C SER A 73 -15.66 4.92 -2.00
N LYS A 74 -15.86 5.90 -2.88
CA LYS A 74 -16.13 5.64 -4.30
C LYS A 74 -14.92 5.15 -5.08
N ILE A 75 -13.72 5.58 -4.68
CA ILE A 75 -12.47 5.17 -5.30
C ILE A 75 -11.50 4.68 -4.22
N SER A 76 -10.75 3.63 -4.54
CA SER A 76 -9.77 3.05 -3.63
C SER A 76 -8.56 2.50 -4.37
N TYR A 77 -7.42 2.58 -3.70
CA TYR A 77 -6.21 1.88 -4.07
C TYR A 77 -6.02 0.70 -3.12
N ASN A 78 -6.18 -0.50 -3.66
CA ASN A 78 -6.04 -1.73 -2.89
C ASN A 78 -4.58 -2.19 -2.89
N ASN A 79 -3.95 -2.12 -1.71
CA ASN A 79 -2.57 -2.51 -1.49
C ASN A 79 -2.46 -3.68 -0.50
N LEU A 80 -3.47 -4.54 -0.47
CA LEU A 80 -3.45 -5.77 0.30
C LEU A 80 -2.46 -6.79 -0.30
N ILE A 81 -1.97 -7.71 0.52
CA ILE A 81 -0.95 -8.70 0.13
C ILE A 81 -1.40 -9.52 -1.08
N SER A 82 -2.64 -9.99 -1.13
CA SER A 82 -3.13 -10.79 -2.25
C SER A 82 -3.10 -10.00 -3.57
N VAL A 83 -3.48 -8.72 -3.52
CA VAL A 83 -3.51 -7.82 -4.67
C VAL A 83 -2.10 -7.48 -5.14
N ARG A 84 -1.18 -7.16 -4.22
CA ARG A 84 0.25 -6.94 -4.53
C ARG A 84 0.86 -8.19 -5.17
N THR A 85 0.62 -9.37 -4.59
CA THR A 85 1.15 -10.63 -5.10
C THR A 85 0.64 -10.92 -6.52
N ARG A 86 -0.65 -10.68 -6.77
CA ARG A 86 -1.23 -10.78 -8.12
C ARG A 86 -0.57 -9.78 -9.09
N ARG A 87 -0.35 -8.53 -8.67
CA ARG A 87 0.32 -7.50 -9.48
C ARG A 87 1.73 -7.93 -9.91
N PHE A 88 2.50 -8.54 -9.01
CA PHE A 88 3.86 -9.02 -9.29
C PHE A 88 3.92 -10.44 -9.89
N GLN A 89 2.79 -11.11 -10.10
CA GLN A 89 2.77 -12.52 -10.52
C GLN A 89 3.56 -12.77 -11.81
N ARG A 90 3.49 -11.85 -12.78
CA ARG A 90 4.23 -11.97 -14.04
C ARG A 90 5.74 -11.89 -13.84
N GLU A 91 6.20 -10.94 -13.02
CA GLU A 91 7.64 -10.78 -12.73
C GLU A 91 8.16 -11.96 -11.91
N ILE A 92 7.39 -12.42 -10.92
CA ILE A 92 7.73 -13.61 -10.14
C ILE A 92 7.88 -14.82 -11.07
N LYS A 93 6.92 -15.04 -11.98
CA LYS A 93 7.01 -16.12 -12.98
C LYS A 93 8.25 -16.00 -13.85
N LYS A 94 8.56 -14.79 -14.32
CA LYS A 94 9.76 -14.53 -15.13
C LYS A 94 11.03 -14.87 -14.36
N ILE A 95 11.19 -14.39 -13.12
CA ILE A 95 12.36 -14.67 -12.27
C ILE A 95 12.53 -16.18 -12.06
N VAL A 96 11.43 -16.88 -11.74
CA VAL A 96 11.47 -18.34 -11.55
C VAL A 96 11.90 -19.03 -12.83
N GLN A 97 11.28 -18.68 -13.97
CA GLN A 97 11.60 -19.27 -15.27
C GLN A 97 13.05 -18.99 -15.67
N ASP A 98 13.55 -17.77 -15.47
CA ASP A 98 14.94 -17.40 -15.75
C ASP A 98 15.90 -18.24 -14.88
N TYR A 99 15.59 -18.42 -13.59
CA TYR A 99 16.43 -19.19 -12.69
C TYR A 99 16.39 -20.70 -12.94
N THR A 100 15.23 -21.25 -13.32
CA THR A 100 15.03 -22.70 -13.49
C THR A 100 15.28 -23.20 -14.90
N CYS A 101 14.99 -22.39 -15.92
CA CYS A 101 15.00 -22.80 -17.33
C CYS A 101 16.12 -22.14 -18.14
N ASN A 102 16.65 -20.99 -17.72
CA ASN A 102 17.73 -20.29 -18.43
C ASN A 102 19.12 -20.53 -17.82
N LYS A 103 19.27 -21.47 -16.88
CA LYS A 103 20.58 -22.09 -16.56
C LYS A 103 20.89 -23.19 -17.58
N ALA A 104 21.14 -22.79 -18.82
CA ALA A 104 21.82 -23.60 -19.80
C ALA A 104 23.02 -22.80 -20.28
N GLU A 105 24.11 -22.90 -19.51
CA GLU A 105 25.55 -22.80 -19.85
C GLU A 105 26.38 -22.57 -18.58
#